data_AF-A0AAD7CIS8-F1
#
_entry.id   AF-A0AAD7CIS8-F1
#
_cell.length_a   1.000
_cell.length_b   1.000
_cell.length_c   1.000
_cell.angle_alpha   90.00
_cell.angle_beta   90.00
_cell.angle_gamma   90.00
#
_symmetry.space_group_name_H-M   'P 1'
#
loop_
_entity.id
_entity.type
_entity.pdbx_description
1 polymer ?
#
loop_
_entity_poly.entity_id
_entity_poly.type
_entity_poly.pdbx_seq_one_letter_code
_entity_poly.pdbx_strand_id
1 'polypeptide(L)'
;MVSCNHNHLRLPGHTDQFLDFHTHPRPAHADKTRFAFKLPANYRYLLLRPPKFGKTAFLSTLHQFYDIHGAETFSHYFRNHPRDHSQHLCLPLTFRDIGVYDSPEDFEDELQYELFSALRSFLVKYATELGLAEPQTYLEYGENESLKKVLNRVRERQKTLFVGVDSYDVPLMKCMRSRLVYPAIHPTFVTPQDVARLLDEYVWEPLRDAGDVTAKLFVTGTLSLQTPILRDLVILAHDLQSCCGFTEGELIQFVQSIHLENTLDIADLKGQCGCYTFPAGNSISEPVLHPRLLIDFIKESESVAFFLFSSLLDHLPLVADSPNVVTIQGLIDLVASGVVEIQPVDLDAGHDLDGISVSWAALYHAGALTGVPGSNSAFRLANGKVLSLIHSRIDKIVHDRYYNFSVGDKEFSFLDALAEYHPATENHQLLVHLLTKILCEQTQRYLGGNMKEPILPGLIELIMRNATLLSCSPSLLLEPILTLPADAPCVRLRAYFTDRILRWELKTLPLVGFWRAVNPNDTEPSVEALRTLHEEMCLDDDEKLSERWYSVWSESLQVMETRAVRTFFKAGAAYTQLIAVGGARILRREGPEEVLALPPP
;
A
#
# COMPACT_ATOMS: atom_id res chain seq x y z
N MET A 1 -13.04 -18.23 23.50
CA MET A 1 -13.28 -18.69 22.11
C MET A 1 -14.61 -19.42 22.09
N VAL A 2 -15.68 -18.70 21.76
CA VAL A 2 -17.02 -19.27 21.59
C VAL A 2 -17.21 -19.43 20.08
N SER A 3 -17.29 -20.67 19.60
CA SER A 3 -17.65 -20.97 18.21
C SER A 3 -19.12 -20.61 18.02
N CYS A 4 -19.37 -19.45 17.41
CA CYS A 4 -20.70 -19.05 16.99
C CYS A 4 -21.02 -19.75 15.65
N ASN A 5 -22.10 -20.54 15.61
CA ASN A 5 -22.60 -21.16 14.38
C ASN A 5 -23.00 -20.08 13.35
N HIS A 6 -22.12 -19.75 12.40
CA HIS A 6 -22.28 -18.67 11.40
C HIS A 6 -23.21 -18.99 10.21
N ASN A 7 -23.94 -20.11 10.23
CA ASN A 7 -24.73 -20.58 9.08
C ASN A 7 -26.03 -19.81 8.77
N HIS A 8 -26.37 -18.75 9.53
CA HIS A 8 -27.59 -17.96 9.30
C HIS A 8 -27.35 -16.47 8.99
N LEU A 9 -26.10 -16.01 8.98
CA LEU A 9 -25.76 -14.62 8.67
C LEU A 9 -25.36 -14.48 7.19
N ARG A 10 -26.32 -14.06 6.34
CA ARG A 10 -26.03 -13.63 4.96
C ARG A 10 -25.33 -12.28 4.99
N LEU A 11 -24.04 -12.29 5.29
CA LEU A 11 -23.19 -11.10 5.16
C LEU A 11 -23.17 -10.66 3.68
N PRO A 12 -23.20 -9.34 3.40
CA PRO A 12 -23.05 -8.83 2.04
C PRO A 12 -21.78 -9.37 1.42
N GLY A 13 -21.83 -9.72 0.14
CA GLY A 13 -20.67 -10.27 -0.54
C GLY A 13 -20.97 -11.04 -1.81
N HIS A 14 -22.24 -11.22 -2.17
CA HIS A 14 -22.65 -11.90 -3.40
C HIS A 14 -23.20 -10.96 -4.48
N THR A 15 -23.58 -9.73 -4.11
CA THR A 15 -24.18 -8.78 -5.05
C THR A 15 -23.87 -7.34 -4.68
N ASP A 16 -23.63 -6.54 -5.72
CA ASP A 16 -23.45 -5.10 -5.66
C ASP A 16 -24.67 -4.35 -6.22
N GLN A 17 -25.78 -5.05 -6.51
CA GLN A 17 -26.96 -4.48 -7.14
C GLN A 17 -27.91 -3.85 -6.12
N PHE A 18 -28.40 -2.65 -6.43
CA PHE A 18 -29.31 -1.89 -5.58
C PHE A 18 -30.56 -2.68 -5.18
N LEU A 19 -31.20 -3.36 -6.14
CA LEU A 19 -32.44 -4.09 -5.90
C LEU A 19 -32.24 -5.25 -4.93
N ASP A 20 -31.09 -5.90 -4.96
CA ASP A 20 -30.81 -7.01 -4.05
C ASP A 20 -30.70 -6.54 -2.60
N PHE A 21 -30.19 -5.32 -2.38
CA PHE A 21 -30.13 -4.72 -1.04
C PHE A 21 -31.51 -4.43 -0.44
N HIS A 22 -32.52 -4.19 -1.29
CA HIS A 22 -33.84 -3.72 -0.88
C HIS A 22 -34.93 -4.81 -0.93
N THR A 23 -34.75 -5.84 -1.76
CA THR A 23 -35.76 -6.90 -1.99
C THR A 23 -35.48 -8.18 -1.22
N HIS A 24 -34.22 -8.44 -0.85
CA HIS A 24 -33.87 -9.65 -0.11
C HIS A 24 -33.89 -9.40 1.41
N PRO A 25 -34.36 -10.36 2.22
CA PRO A 25 -34.30 -10.23 3.68
C PRO A 25 -32.84 -10.20 4.16
N ARG A 26 -32.43 -9.03 4.66
CA ARG A 26 -31.24 -8.76 5.50
C ARG A 26 -29.83 -8.86 4.86
N PRO A 27 -29.51 -8.23 3.71
CA PRO A 27 -28.13 -7.84 3.46
C PRO A 27 -27.82 -6.60 4.30
N ALA A 28 -26.93 -6.73 5.28
CA ALA A 28 -26.48 -5.62 6.10
C ALA A 28 -25.66 -4.63 5.24
N HIS A 29 -26.28 -3.61 4.67
CA HIS A 29 -25.61 -2.64 3.78
C HIS A 29 -25.67 -1.23 4.38
N ALA A 30 -24.66 -0.41 4.09
CA ALA A 30 -24.72 1.01 4.39
C ALA A 30 -25.58 1.70 3.34
N ASP A 31 -26.72 2.25 3.75
CA ASP A 31 -27.55 3.05 2.84
C ASP A 31 -26.86 4.39 2.53
N LYS A 32 -26.40 4.53 1.28
CA LYS A 32 -25.73 5.73 0.75
C LYS A 32 -26.63 6.59 -0.12
N THR A 33 -27.92 6.31 -0.15
CA THR A 33 -28.94 7.01 -0.95
C THR A 33 -28.96 8.51 -0.68
N ARG A 34 -28.66 8.94 0.55
CA ARG A 34 -28.58 10.37 0.91
C ARG A 34 -27.64 11.19 0.02
N PHE A 35 -26.60 10.56 -0.54
CA PHE A 35 -25.63 11.24 -1.39
C PHE A 35 -26.14 11.46 -2.82
N ALA A 36 -27.04 10.61 -3.31
CA ALA A 36 -27.67 10.79 -4.62
C ALA A 36 -28.44 12.12 -4.68
N PHE A 37 -29.11 12.51 -3.59
CA PHE A 37 -29.84 13.79 -3.49
C PHE A 37 -28.95 15.04 -3.45
N LYS A 38 -27.64 14.88 -3.20
CA LYS A 38 -26.70 16.01 -3.14
C LYS A 38 -26.04 16.30 -4.49
N LEU A 39 -26.18 15.39 -5.46
CA LEU A 39 -25.57 15.55 -6.77
C LEU A 39 -26.32 16.63 -7.57
N PRO A 40 -25.59 17.51 -8.31
CA PRO A 40 -26.22 18.56 -9.09
C PRO A 40 -26.97 17.98 -10.31
N ALA A 41 -27.78 18.81 -10.97
CA ALA A 41 -28.56 18.42 -12.15
C ALA A 41 -27.68 17.87 -13.29
N ASN A 42 -26.52 18.49 -13.54
CA ASN A 42 -25.53 18.01 -14.50
C ASN A 42 -24.17 17.87 -13.82
N TYR A 43 -23.45 16.77 -14.07
CA TYR A 43 -22.09 16.58 -13.55
C TYR A 43 -21.30 15.58 -14.37
N ARG A 44 -19.98 15.67 -14.22
CA ARG A 44 -19.00 14.69 -14.69
C ARG A 44 -18.05 14.41 -13.53
N TYR A 45 -18.20 13.25 -12.87
CA TYR A 45 -17.47 12.94 -11.65
C TYR A 45 -16.59 11.70 -11.77
N LEU A 46 -15.43 11.76 -11.12
CA LEU A 46 -14.52 10.65 -10.90
C LEU A 46 -14.49 10.27 -9.42
N LEU A 47 -14.80 8.99 -9.13
CA LEU A 47 -14.72 8.39 -7.80
C LEU A 47 -13.56 7.39 -7.75
N LEU A 48 -12.46 7.83 -7.14
CA LEU A 48 -11.31 6.97 -6.83
C LEU A 48 -11.37 6.49 -5.39
N ARG A 49 -11.54 5.19 -5.19
CA ARG A 49 -11.53 4.55 -3.86
C ARG A 49 -10.88 3.18 -3.95
N PRO A 50 -10.46 2.58 -2.82
CA PRO A 50 -9.92 1.24 -2.80
C PRO A 50 -10.85 0.19 -3.46
N PRO A 51 -10.33 -0.98 -3.86
CA PRO A 51 -11.15 -2.06 -4.37
C PRO A 51 -12.18 -2.51 -3.32
N LYS A 52 -13.40 -2.87 -3.73
CA LYS A 52 -14.46 -3.34 -2.81
C LYS A 52 -14.85 -2.32 -1.72
N PHE A 53 -14.67 -1.03 -1.99
CA PHE A 53 -15.04 0.06 -1.07
C PHE A 53 -16.52 0.48 -1.17
N GLY A 54 -17.31 -0.14 -2.08
CA GLY A 54 -18.72 0.18 -2.30
C GLY A 54 -19.03 1.05 -3.51
N LYS A 55 -18.03 1.31 -4.39
CA LYS A 55 -18.19 2.12 -5.61
C LYS A 55 -19.32 1.61 -6.52
N THR A 56 -19.33 0.31 -6.77
CA THR A 56 -20.34 -0.41 -7.56
C THR A 56 -21.73 -0.23 -7.01
N ALA A 57 -21.89 -0.44 -5.70
CA ALA A 57 -23.17 -0.36 -5.02
C ALA A 57 -23.72 1.07 -5.08
N PHE A 58 -22.84 2.05 -4.92
CA PHE A 58 -23.21 3.45 -5.10
C PHE A 58 -23.61 3.76 -6.55
N LEU A 59 -22.85 3.29 -7.54
CA LEU A 59 -23.17 3.48 -8.95
C LEU A 59 -24.50 2.80 -9.34
N SER A 60 -24.76 1.60 -8.82
CA SER A 60 -26.05 0.90 -8.96
C SER A 60 -27.20 1.67 -8.31
N THR A 61 -26.96 2.30 -7.16
CA THR A 61 -27.92 3.21 -6.52
C THR A 61 -28.26 4.38 -7.43
N LEU A 62 -27.26 5.00 -8.07
CA LEU A 62 -27.46 6.10 -9.02
C LEU A 62 -28.22 5.64 -10.27
N HIS A 63 -27.94 4.45 -10.80
CA HIS A 63 -28.72 3.88 -11.90
C HIS A 63 -30.20 3.78 -11.53
N GLN A 64 -30.54 3.22 -10.37
CA GLN A 64 -31.93 3.12 -9.94
C GLN A 64 -32.57 4.50 -9.71
N PHE A 65 -31.78 5.45 -9.22
CA PHE A 65 -32.26 6.80 -8.90
C PHE A 65 -32.62 7.64 -10.14
N TYR A 66 -31.85 7.51 -11.22
CA TYR A 66 -31.99 8.35 -12.41
C TYR A 66 -32.79 7.72 -13.55
N ASP A 67 -32.95 6.40 -13.55
CA ASP A 67 -33.62 5.67 -14.61
C ASP A 67 -35.08 6.09 -14.77
N ILE A 68 -35.45 6.47 -16.00
CA ILE A 68 -36.81 6.87 -16.38
C ILE A 68 -37.85 5.77 -16.13
N HIS A 69 -37.48 4.49 -16.23
CA HIS A 69 -38.36 3.36 -15.92
C HIS A 69 -38.58 3.18 -14.42
N GLY A 70 -37.76 3.82 -13.59
CA GLY A 70 -37.90 3.82 -12.13
C GLY A 70 -39.02 4.70 -11.60
N ALA A 71 -39.64 5.57 -12.42
CA ALA A 71 -40.54 6.62 -11.96
C ALA A 71 -41.70 6.12 -11.08
N GLU A 72 -42.36 5.02 -11.49
CA GLU A 72 -43.49 4.45 -10.75
C GLU A 72 -43.06 3.78 -9.43
N THR A 73 -41.85 3.20 -9.41
CA THR A 73 -41.34 2.45 -8.26
C THR A 73 -40.46 3.29 -7.34
N PHE A 74 -40.17 4.53 -7.70
CA PHE A 74 -39.22 5.37 -7.00
C PHE A 74 -39.59 5.56 -5.52
N SER A 75 -40.87 5.84 -5.23
CA SER A 75 -41.36 6.04 -3.86
C SER A 75 -41.22 4.81 -2.96
N HIS A 76 -41.14 3.60 -3.53
CA HIS A 76 -40.91 2.37 -2.77
C HIS A 76 -39.49 2.28 -2.22
N TYR A 77 -38.52 2.84 -2.93
CA TYR A 77 -37.11 2.75 -2.59
C TYR A 77 -36.55 4.05 -1.99
N PHE A 78 -37.13 5.19 -2.37
CA PHE A 78 -36.65 6.51 -2.03
C PHE A 78 -37.79 7.33 -1.42
N ARG A 79 -37.66 7.70 -0.15
CA ARG A 79 -38.70 8.43 0.60
C ARG A 79 -38.90 9.89 0.16
N ASN A 80 -37.91 10.48 -0.52
CA ASN A 80 -37.92 11.88 -0.94
C ASN A 80 -37.90 11.97 -2.46
N HIS A 81 -38.74 12.84 -3.05
CA HIS A 81 -38.86 13.03 -4.50
C HIS A 81 -38.22 14.34 -4.95
N PRO A 82 -36.90 14.39 -5.20
CA PRO A 82 -36.27 15.55 -5.81
C PRO A 82 -36.77 15.70 -7.24
N ARG A 83 -36.68 16.91 -7.80
CA ARG A 83 -37.15 17.14 -9.18
C ARG A 83 -36.40 16.31 -10.20
N ASP A 84 -35.12 16.02 -9.96
CA ASP A 84 -34.19 15.46 -10.96
C ASP A 84 -34.06 13.92 -10.93
N HIS A 85 -35.02 13.21 -10.31
CA HIS A 85 -35.08 11.75 -10.33
C HIS A 85 -35.78 11.18 -11.57
N SER A 86 -35.43 9.95 -11.95
CA SER A 86 -36.13 9.18 -13.00
C SER A 86 -36.36 9.94 -14.32
N GLN A 87 -35.35 10.66 -14.80
CA GLN A 87 -35.44 11.49 -16.02
C GLN A 87 -34.58 10.99 -17.18
N HIS A 88 -33.63 10.09 -16.92
CA HIS A 88 -32.56 9.76 -17.85
C HIS A 88 -32.64 8.32 -18.31
N LEU A 89 -32.13 8.05 -19.51
CA LEU A 89 -31.79 6.69 -19.92
C LEU A 89 -30.44 6.35 -19.25
N CYS A 90 -30.40 5.28 -18.49
CA CYS A 90 -29.19 4.86 -17.78
C CYS A 90 -28.37 3.87 -18.62
N LEU A 91 -27.15 4.25 -18.98
CA LEU A 91 -26.17 3.41 -19.69
C LEU A 91 -25.06 2.95 -18.71
N PRO A 92 -25.13 1.70 -18.22
CA PRO A 92 -24.04 1.11 -17.44
C PRO A 92 -22.94 0.60 -18.37
N LEU A 93 -21.69 1.01 -18.11
CA LEU A 93 -20.49 0.43 -18.71
C LEU A 93 -19.62 -0.14 -17.58
N THR A 94 -19.18 -1.39 -17.69
CA THR A 94 -18.35 -2.06 -16.69
C THR A 94 -17.16 -2.73 -17.35
N PHE A 95 -15.98 -2.58 -16.76
CA PHE A 95 -14.73 -3.14 -17.30
C PHE A 95 -14.10 -4.19 -16.37
N ARG A 96 -14.92 -4.83 -15.53
CA ARG A 96 -14.46 -5.81 -14.54
C ARG A 96 -14.00 -7.12 -15.16
N ASP A 97 -14.75 -7.56 -16.16
CA ASP A 97 -14.68 -8.93 -16.68
C ASP A 97 -13.69 -9.06 -17.85
N ILE A 98 -13.30 -7.93 -18.45
CA ILE A 98 -12.18 -7.75 -19.38
C ILE A 98 -10.97 -8.62 -19.00
N GLY A 99 -10.61 -9.61 -19.81
CA GLY A 99 -9.55 -10.59 -19.55
C GLY A 99 -8.10 -10.07 -19.46
N VAL A 100 -7.15 -11.01 -19.53
CA VAL A 100 -5.72 -10.73 -19.77
C VAL A 100 -5.47 -10.94 -21.26
N TYR A 101 -4.66 -10.07 -21.87
CA TYR A 101 -4.50 -10.02 -23.32
C TYR A 101 -3.05 -10.21 -23.73
N ASP A 102 -2.86 -11.02 -24.77
CA ASP A 102 -1.55 -11.32 -25.34
C ASP A 102 -1.17 -10.33 -26.46
N SER A 103 -2.15 -9.59 -26.99
CA SER A 103 -1.98 -8.55 -28.00
C SER A 103 -2.95 -7.35 -27.85
N PRO A 104 -2.63 -6.17 -28.42
CA PRO A 104 -3.57 -5.06 -28.53
C PRO A 104 -4.87 -5.41 -29.26
N GLU A 105 -4.79 -6.27 -30.28
CA GLU A 105 -5.94 -6.72 -31.07
C GLU A 105 -6.89 -7.57 -30.21
N ASP A 106 -6.36 -8.50 -29.39
CA ASP A 106 -7.18 -9.28 -28.46
C ASP A 106 -7.87 -8.39 -27.41
N PHE A 107 -7.20 -7.33 -26.96
CA PHE A 107 -7.81 -6.36 -26.06
C PHE A 107 -8.91 -5.55 -26.73
N GLU A 108 -8.68 -5.10 -27.97
CA GLU A 108 -9.67 -4.38 -28.76
C GLU A 108 -10.92 -5.21 -28.97
N ASP A 109 -10.79 -6.48 -29.38
CA ASP A 109 -11.91 -7.40 -29.58
C ASP A 109 -12.75 -7.58 -28.31
N GLU A 110 -12.10 -7.80 -27.16
CA GLU A 110 -12.80 -7.95 -25.87
C GLU A 110 -13.46 -6.64 -25.43
N LEU A 111 -12.80 -5.50 -25.61
CA LEU A 111 -13.37 -4.19 -25.31
C LEU A 111 -14.62 -3.93 -26.17
N GLN A 112 -14.55 -4.22 -27.46
CA GLN A 112 -15.69 -4.11 -28.36
C GLN A 112 -16.81 -5.07 -27.97
N TYR A 113 -16.49 -6.29 -27.52
CA TYR A 113 -17.48 -7.25 -27.02
C TYR A 113 -18.23 -6.75 -25.79
N GLU A 114 -17.51 -6.25 -24.78
CA GLU A 114 -18.11 -5.72 -23.56
C GLU A 114 -19.00 -4.49 -23.86
N LEU A 115 -18.53 -3.59 -24.73
CA LEU A 115 -19.31 -2.45 -25.19
C LEU A 115 -20.55 -2.90 -25.96
N PHE A 116 -20.43 -3.83 -26.90
CA PHE A 116 -21.55 -4.36 -27.67
C PHE A 116 -22.60 -4.99 -26.75
N SER A 117 -22.19 -5.79 -25.77
CA SER A 117 -23.07 -6.42 -24.79
C SER A 117 -23.84 -5.40 -23.95
N ALA A 118 -23.15 -4.39 -23.44
CA ALA A 118 -23.75 -3.31 -22.66
C ALA A 118 -24.74 -2.46 -23.48
N LEU A 119 -24.33 -2.07 -24.70
CA LEU A 119 -25.15 -1.28 -25.61
C LEU A 119 -26.38 -2.03 -26.10
N ARG A 120 -26.25 -3.32 -26.41
CA ARG A 120 -27.38 -4.18 -26.78
C ARG A 120 -28.40 -4.26 -25.65
N SER A 121 -27.95 -4.45 -24.42
CA SER A 121 -28.82 -4.47 -23.24
C SER A 121 -29.53 -3.13 -23.04
N PHE A 122 -28.82 -2.02 -23.23
CA PHE A 122 -29.36 -0.66 -23.20
C PHE A 122 -30.45 -0.43 -24.27
N LEU A 123 -30.19 -0.82 -25.52
CA LEU A 123 -31.13 -0.65 -26.63
C LEU A 123 -32.40 -1.46 -26.45
N VAL A 124 -32.29 -2.69 -25.94
CA VAL A 124 -33.44 -3.54 -25.61
C VAL A 124 -34.28 -2.91 -24.51
N LYS A 125 -33.63 -2.43 -23.45
CA LYS A 125 -34.32 -1.79 -22.33
C LYS A 125 -35.09 -0.55 -22.77
N TYR A 126 -34.47 0.37 -23.51
CA TYR A 126 -35.07 1.65 -23.89
C TYR A 126 -35.62 1.68 -25.33
N ALA A 127 -36.01 0.52 -25.87
CA ALA A 127 -36.45 0.41 -27.25
C ALA A 127 -37.63 1.36 -27.58
N THR A 128 -38.55 1.54 -26.63
CA THR A 128 -39.71 2.43 -26.78
C THR A 128 -39.29 3.90 -26.81
N GLU A 129 -38.45 4.34 -25.88
CA GLU A 129 -37.96 5.73 -25.79
C GLU A 129 -37.09 6.10 -26.99
N LEU A 130 -36.36 5.12 -27.51
CA LEU A 130 -35.50 5.27 -28.69
C LEU A 130 -36.25 5.05 -30.01
N GLY A 131 -37.52 4.64 -29.94
CA GLY A 131 -38.37 4.25 -31.06
C GLY A 131 -37.66 3.29 -32.01
N LEU A 132 -37.22 2.15 -31.47
CA LEU A 132 -36.59 1.04 -32.17
C LEU A 132 -37.58 -0.12 -32.24
N ALA A 133 -37.98 -0.52 -33.45
CA ALA A 133 -38.86 -1.67 -33.64
C ALA A 133 -38.11 -2.99 -33.37
N GLU A 134 -36.84 -3.06 -33.81
CA GLU A 134 -35.97 -4.22 -33.65
C GLU A 134 -34.65 -3.78 -33.00
N PRO A 135 -34.63 -3.56 -31.67
CA PRO A 135 -33.43 -3.06 -30.98
C PRO A 135 -32.24 -4.03 -31.09
N GLN A 136 -32.50 -5.32 -31.32
CA GLN A 136 -31.49 -6.38 -31.44
C GLN A 136 -30.66 -6.31 -32.74
N THR A 137 -31.21 -5.70 -33.80
CA THR A 137 -30.57 -5.58 -35.13
C THR A 137 -29.99 -4.19 -35.36
N TYR A 138 -30.15 -3.27 -34.40
CA TYR A 138 -29.67 -1.90 -34.52
C TYR A 138 -28.14 -1.79 -34.48
N LEU A 139 -27.47 -2.72 -33.81
CA LEU A 139 -26.01 -2.83 -33.75
C LEU A 139 -25.55 -4.15 -34.34
N GLU A 140 -24.42 -4.12 -35.04
CA GLU A 140 -23.70 -5.30 -35.48
C GLU A 140 -22.41 -5.47 -34.66
N TYR A 141 -22.06 -6.70 -34.33
CA TYR A 141 -20.81 -6.97 -33.63
C TYR A 141 -19.60 -6.66 -34.53
N GLY A 142 -18.59 -6.00 -33.98
CA GLY A 142 -17.43 -5.52 -34.75
C GLY A 142 -17.69 -4.24 -35.55
N GLU A 143 -18.88 -3.62 -35.41
CA GLU A 143 -19.12 -2.28 -35.97
C GLU A 143 -18.32 -1.24 -35.17
N ASN A 144 -17.27 -0.72 -35.80
CA ASN A 144 -16.54 0.44 -35.31
C ASN A 144 -17.53 1.59 -35.06
N GLU A 145 -17.38 2.31 -33.94
CA GLU A 145 -18.26 3.40 -33.51
C GLU A 145 -19.66 3.00 -32.95
N SER A 146 -19.87 1.75 -32.53
CA SER A 146 -21.15 1.30 -31.93
C SER A 146 -21.70 2.24 -30.84
N LEU A 147 -20.84 2.72 -29.93
CA LEU A 147 -21.24 3.67 -28.88
C LEU A 147 -21.75 5.01 -29.46
N LYS A 148 -21.02 5.58 -30.42
CA LYS A 148 -21.39 6.83 -31.10
C LYS A 148 -22.73 6.72 -31.82
N LYS A 149 -23.01 5.59 -32.45
CA LYS A 149 -24.31 5.29 -33.09
C LYS A 149 -25.46 5.33 -32.08
N VAL A 150 -25.30 4.70 -30.92
CA VAL A 150 -26.30 4.75 -29.83
C VAL A 150 -26.47 6.18 -29.28
N LEU A 151 -25.37 6.91 -29.06
CA LEU A 151 -25.41 8.29 -28.57
C LEU A 151 -26.13 9.23 -29.54
N ASN A 152 -25.89 9.08 -30.85
CA ASN A 152 -26.61 9.80 -31.90
C ASN A 152 -28.10 9.49 -31.86
N ARG A 153 -28.48 8.23 -31.64
CA ARG A 153 -29.89 7.83 -31.54
C ARG A 153 -30.60 8.49 -30.35
N VAL A 154 -29.93 8.57 -29.21
CA VAL A 154 -30.43 9.29 -28.03
C VAL A 154 -30.66 10.76 -28.37
N ARG A 155 -29.71 11.39 -29.08
CA ARG A 155 -29.80 12.79 -29.53
C ARG A 155 -30.98 13.03 -30.47
N GLU A 156 -31.15 12.17 -31.47
CA GLU A 156 -32.29 12.22 -32.41
C GLU A 156 -33.64 12.17 -31.69
N ARG A 157 -33.70 11.42 -30.59
CA ARG A 157 -34.90 11.23 -29.77
C ARG A 157 -35.05 12.27 -28.66
N GLN A 158 -34.15 13.24 -28.60
CA GLN A 158 -34.14 14.33 -27.61
C GLN A 158 -34.21 13.80 -26.18
N LYS A 159 -33.51 12.69 -25.92
CA LYS A 159 -33.36 12.09 -24.60
C LYS A 159 -32.02 12.47 -23.99
N THR A 160 -31.90 12.29 -22.68
CA THR A 160 -30.67 12.55 -21.92
C THR A 160 -30.21 11.28 -21.23
N LEU A 161 -28.90 11.18 -20.99
CA LEU A 161 -28.24 10.01 -20.42
C LEU A 161 -27.69 10.29 -19.02
N PHE A 162 -27.84 9.27 -18.18
CA PHE A 162 -26.93 9.01 -17.08
C PHE A 162 -25.99 7.89 -17.52
N VAL A 163 -24.69 8.16 -17.61
CA VAL A 163 -23.67 7.18 -17.97
C VAL A 163 -22.87 6.84 -16.71
N GLY A 164 -22.92 5.58 -16.32
CA GLY A 164 -22.14 5.04 -15.20
C GLY A 164 -21.01 4.17 -15.72
N VAL A 165 -19.76 4.56 -15.51
CA VAL A 165 -18.59 3.77 -15.89
C VAL A 165 -17.93 3.18 -14.66
N ASP A 166 -17.90 1.86 -14.58
CA ASP A 166 -17.38 1.11 -13.45
C ASP A 166 -16.04 0.44 -13.76
N SER A 167 -15.13 0.47 -12.79
CA SER A 167 -13.84 -0.23 -12.85
C SER A 167 -12.99 0.10 -14.09
N TYR A 168 -12.99 1.38 -14.53
CA TYR A 168 -12.32 1.80 -15.77
C TYR A 168 -10.81 1.51 -15.83
N ASP A 169 -10.18 1.39 -14.66
CA ASP A 169 -8.76 1.15 -14.48
C ASP A 169 -8.39 -0.35 -14.45
N VAL A 170 -9.37 -1.25 -14.38
CA VAL A 170 -9.13 -2.71 -14.32
C VAL A 170 -8.37 -3.25 -15.53
N PRO A 171 -8.68 -2.87 -16.80
CA PRO A 171 -7.91 -3.33 -17.96
C PRO A 171 -6.41 -3.03 -17.81
N LEU A 172 -6.06 -1.82 -17.35
CA LEU A 172 -4.68 -1.41 -17.14
C LEU A 172 -4.02 -2.16 -15.99
N MET A 173 -4.75 -2.36 -14.89
CA MET A 173 -4.26 -3.17 -13.78
C MET A 173 -3.93 -4.60 -14.21
N LYS A 174 -4.75 -5.20 -15.09
CA LYS A 174 -4.51 -6.54 -15.63
C LYS A 174 -3.29 -6.53 -16.58
N CYS A 175 -3.17 -5.53 -17.45
CA CYS A 175 -2.00 -5.33 -18.31
C CYS A 175 -0.68 -5.22 -17.50
N MET A 176 -0.66 -4.42 -16.42
CA MET A 176 0.52 -4.29 -15.55
C MET A 176 0.94 -5.62 -14.91
N ARG A 177 -0.04 -6.45 -14.51
CA ARG A 177 0.22 -7.76 -13.91
C ARG A 177 0.82 -8.77 -14.87
N SER A 178 0.33 -8.84 -16.10
CA SER A 178 0.81 -9.82 -17.08
C SER A 178 2.30 -9.66 -17.37
N ARG A 179 2.79 -8.40 -17.36
CA ARG A 179 4.22 -8.09 -17.49
C ARG A 179 5.08 -8.64 -16.35
N LEU A 180 4.53 -8.84 -15.14
CA LEU A 180 5.27 -9.37 -13.98
C LEU A 180 5.49 -10.88 -14.07
N VAL A 181 4.55 -11.62 -14.66
CA VAL A 181 4.60 -13.08 -14.72
C VAL A 181 5.47 -13.56 -15.89
N TYR A 182 5.52 -12.80 -16.99
CA TYR A 182 6.23 -13.20 -18.21
C TYR A 182 7.06 -12.06 -18.84
N PRO A 183 8.09 -11.51 -18.15
CA PRO A 183 8.83 -10.35 -18.63
C PRO A 183 9.69 -10.60 -19.90
N ALA A 184 9.91 -11.85 -20.31
CA ALA A 184 10.94 -12.21 -21.28
C ALA A 184 10.46 -12.89 -22.57
N ILE A 185 9.17 -13.19 -22.76
CA ILE A 185 8.78 -14.22 -23.75
C ILE A 185 8.11 -13.68 -25.03
N HIS A 186 7.42 -12.52 -25.07
CA HIS A 186 6.85 -12.04 -26.35
C HIS A 186 6.80 -10.50 -26.51
N PRO A 187 7.21 -9.95 -27.67
CA PRO A 187 7.14 -8.51 -27.98
C PRO A 187 5.74 -8.00 -28.34
N THR A 188 4.71 -8.85 -28.30
CA THR A 188 3.34 -8.53 -28.74
C THR A 188 2.39 -8.11 -27.62
N PHE A 189 2.79 -8.17 -26.35
CA PHE A 189 1.88 -7.86 -25.24
C PHE A 189 1.30 -6.45 -25.30
N VAL A 190 0.00 -6.35 -25.03
CA VAL A 190 -0.70 -5.07 -24.87
C VAL A 190 0.03 -4.19 -23.85
N THR A 191 0.30 -2.95 -24.22
CA THR A 191 0.92 -1.97 -23.33
C THR A 191 -0.14 -1.13 -22.60
N PRO A 192 0.19 -0.51 -21.45
CA PRO A 192 -0.72 0.45 -20.82
C PRO A 192 -1.14 1.59 -21.77
N GLN A 193 -0.24 2.00 -22.67
CA GLN A 193 -0.51 3.00 -23.70
C GLN A 193 -1.53 2.50 -24.74
N ASP A 194 -1.44 1.23 -25.16
CA ASP A 194 -2.43 0.64 -26.08
C ASP A 194 -3.81 0.59 -25.44
N VAL A 195 -3.87 0.17 -24.18
CA VAL A 195 -5.12 0.12 -23.43
C VAL A 195 -5.74 1.52 -23.29
N ALA A 196 -4.93 2.52 -22.92
CA ALA A 196 -5.40 3.89 -22.81
C ALA A 196 -5.90 4.44 -24.14
N ARG A 197 -5.16 4.22 -25.24
CA ARG A 197 -5.53 4.63 -26.59
C ARG A 197 -6.87 4.03 -27.01
N LEU A 198 -7.05 2.72 -26.83
CA LEU A 198 -8.28 2.02 -27.23
C LEU A 198 -9.48 2.43 -26.36
N LEU A 199 -9.29 2.64 -25.05
CA LEU A 199 -10.36 3.21 -24.22
C LEU A 199 -10.70 4.65 -24.65
N ASP A 200 -9.71 5.45 -25.04
CA ASP A 200 -9.94 6.79 -25.57
C ASP A 200 -10.78 6.76 -26.85
N GLU A 201 -10.40 5.92 -27.82
CA GLU A 201 -11.07 5.77 -29.11
C GLU A 201 -12.50 5.23 -28.99
N TYR A 202 -12.70 4.14 -28.25
CA TYR A 202 -13.98 3.42 -28.23
C TYR A 202 -14.96 3.92 -27.15
N VAL A 203 -14.47 4.60 -26.11
CA VAL A 203 -15.28 4.97 -24.94
C VAL A 203 -15.27 6.46 -24.70
N TRP A 204 -14.09 7.04 -24.50
CA TRP A 204 -13.98 8.39 -23.94
C TRP A 204 -14.25 9.48 -24.97
N GLU A 205 -13.68 9.40 -26.18
CA GLU A 205 -13.96 10.35 -27.25
C GLU A 205 -15.45 10.39 -27.61
N PRO A 206 -16.14 9.26 -27.85
CA PRO A 206 -17.59 9.25 -28.09
C PRO A 206 -18.40 9.89 -26.95
N LEU A 207 -18.06 9.62 -25.68
CA LEU A 207 -18.76 10.21 -24.54
C LEU A 207 -18.51 11.71 -24.40
N ARG A 208 -17.30 12.18 -24.74
CA ARG A 208 -16.97 13.61 -24.76
C ARG A 208 -17.79 14.34 -25.82
N ASP A 209 -17.82 13.79 -27.04
CA ASP A 209 -18.58 14.33 -28.17
C ASP A 209 -20.09 14.34 -27.90
N ALA A 210 -20.58 13.36 -27.14
CA ALA A 210 -21.96 13.29 -26.68
C ALA A 210 -22.24 14.06 -25.39
N GLY A 211 -21.43 15.08 -25.09
CA GLY A 211 -21.56 15.88 -23.88
C GLY A 211 -22.86 16.68 -23.78
N ASP A 212 -23.58 16.87 -24.90
CA ASP A 212 -24.88 17.53 -25.00
C ASP A 212 -26.04 16.64 -24.55
N VAL A 213 -25.94 15.32 -24.75
CA VAL A 213 -26.94 14.33 -24.30
C VAL A 213 -26.55 13.64 -23.00
N THR A 214 -25.26 13.61 -22.67
CA THR A 214 -24.73 13.02 -21.43
C THR A 214 -24.80 14.04 -20.29
N ALA A 215 -26.00 14.20 -19.75
CA ALA A 215 -26.29 15.12 -18.63
C ALA A 215 -25.48 14.77 -17.38
N LYS A 216 -25.30 13.47 -17.12
CA LYS A 216 -24.61 12.95 -15.93
C LYS A 216 -23.65 11.85 -16.32
N LEU A 217 -22.37 12.02 -15.97
CA LEU A 217 -21.32 11.01 -16.14
C LEU A 217 -20.69 10.73 -14.78
N PHE A 218 -20.68 9.46 -14.36
CA PHE A 218 -20.07 9.04 -13.11
C PHE A 218 -19.10 7.89 -13.39
N VAL A 219 -17.81 8.16 -13.24
CA VAL A 219 -16.73 7.20 -13.48
C VAL A 219 -16.16 6.74 -12.15
N THR A 220 -15.95 5.44 -11.99
CA THR A 220 -15.41 4.86 -10.76
C THR A 220 -14.21 3.98 -11.03
N GLY A 221 -13.21 4.09 -10.18
CA GLY A 221 -11.98 3.30 -10.28
C GLY A 221 -11.18 3.33 -8.98
N THR A 222 -9.93 2.90 -9.07
CA THR A 222 -9.00 2.84 -7.96
C THR A 222 -7.73 3.62 -8.25
N LEU A 223 -7.27 3.66 -9.51
CA LEU A 223 -6.15 4.45 -9.97
C LEU A 223 -6.66 5.67 -10.73
N SER A 224 -5.94 6.77 -10.68
CA SER A 224 -6.14 7.92 -11.57
C SER A 224 -5.31 7.71 -12.85
N LEU A 225 -5.88 7.99 -14.01
CA LEU A 225 -5.16 7.98 -15.28
C LEU A 225 -5.22 9.34 -15.94
N GLN A 226 -4.18 9.68 -16.70
CA GLN A 226 -4.21 10.82 -17.61
C GLN A 226 -4.81 10.44 -18.96
N THR A 227 -6.10 10.07 -19.00
CA THR A 227 -6.82 10.14 -20.27
C THR A 227 -7.48 11.52 -20.41
N PRO A 228 -7.63 12.07 -21.62
CA PRO A 228 -8.03 13.46 -21.75
C PRO A 228 -9.47 13.71 -21.26
N ILE A 229 -10.34 12.69 -21.16
CA ILE A 229 -11.67 12.87 -20.56
C ILE A 229 -11.62 12.91 -19.04
N LEU A 230 -10.68 12.18 -18.42
CA LEU A 230 -10.53 12.16 -16.96
C LEU A 230 -10.04 13.52 -16.45
N ARG A 231 -9.32 14.29 -17.28
CA ARG A 231 -8.98 15.70 -17.03
C ARG A 231 -10.21 16.62 -17.00
N ASP A 232 -11.27 16.25 -17.74
CA ASP A 232 -12.53 16.99 -17.78
C ASP A 232 -13.50 16.54 -16.66
N LEU A 233 -13.17 15.49 -15.92
CA LEU A 233 -13.94 15.03 -14.77
C LEU A 233 -13.54 15.80 -13.51
N VAL A 234 -14.53 16.15 -12.69
CA VAL A 234 -14.29 16.69 -11.36
C VAL A 234 -14.09 15.51 -10.39
N ILE A 235 -12.93 15.43 -9.74
CA ILE A 235 -12.73 14.52 -8.61
C ILE A 235 -13.73 14.92 -7.52
N LEU A 236 -14.47 13.93 -7.00
CA LEU A 236 -15.61 14.18 -6.13
C LEU A 236 -15.36 15.19 -5.00
N ALA A 237 -16.29 16.14 -4.88
CA ALA A 237 -16.30 17.17 -3.84
C ALA A 237 -16.26 16.59 -2.42
N HIS A 238 -15.74 17.37 -1.47
CA HIS A 238 -15.60 17.00 -0.06
C HIS A 238 -16.87 16.38 0.57
N ASP A 239 -18.05 16.92 0.23
CA ASP A 239 -19.33 16.47 0.80
C ASP A 239 -19.78 15.07 0.35
N LEU A 240 -19.09 14.51 -0.65
CA LEU A 240 -19.34 13.18 -1.21
C LEU A 240 -18.24 12.18 -0.79
N GLN A 241 -17.30 12.57 0.06
CA GLN A 241 -16.16 11.71 0.40
C GLN A 241 -16.57 10.37 1.04
N SER A 242 -17.64 10.38 1.83
CA SER A 242 -18.22 9.21 2.52
C SER A 242 -19.40 8.57 1.78
N CYS A 243 -19.55 8.82 0.47
CA CYS A 243 -20.52 8.11 -0.38
C CYS A 243 -20.23 6.60 -0.52
N CYS A 244 -19.03 6.19 -0.11
CA CYS A 244 -18.55 4.82 -0.05
C CYS A 244 -17.88 4.57 1.31
N GLY A 245 -17.72 3.31 1.70
CA GLY A 245 -17.23 2.93 3.03
C GLY A 245 -18.28 3.07 4.15
N PHE A 246 -17.93 2.62 5.35
CA PHE A 246 -18.79 2.78 6.54
C PHE A 246 -18.31 3.94 7.39
N THR A 247 -19.18 4.90 7.69
CA THR A 247 -18.90 5.83 8.79
C THR A 247 -18.98 5.11 10.14
N GLU A 248 -18.56 5.74 11.23
CA GLU A 248 -18.66 5.11 12.55
C GLU A 248 -20.11 4.86 12.94
N GLY A 249 -20.99 5.84 12.68
CA GLY A 249 -22.43 5.67 12.94
C GLY A 249 -23.05 4.52 12.13
N GLU A 250 -22.67 4.39 10.86
CA GLU A 250 -23.14 3.31 9.99
C GLU A 250 -22.58 1.94 10.42
N LEU A 251 -21.33 1.90 10.92
CA LEU A 251 -20.73 0.69 11.48
C LEU A 251 -21.47 0.24 12.73
N ILE A 252 -21.79 1.15 13.65
CA ILE A 252 -22.56 0.84 14.87
C ILE A 252 -23.92 0.23 14.48
N GLN A 253 -24.62 0.87 13.55
CA GLN A 253 -25.91 0.36 13.04
C GLN A 253 -25.77 -1.00 12.38
N PHE A 254 -24.71 -1.19 11.59
CA PHE A 254 -24.41 -2.46 10.95
C PHE A 254 -24.19 -3.58 11.99
N VAL A 255 -23.30 -3.37 12.97
CA VAL A 255 -23.00 -4.34 14.04
C VAL A 255 -24.24 -4.70 14.86
N GLN A 256 -25.06 -3.69 15.19
CA GLN A 256 -26.35 -3.90 15.87
C GLN A 256 -27.34 -4.71 15.03
N SER A 257 -27.39 -4.46 13.72
CA SER A 257 -28.31 -5.17 12.82
C SER A 257 -27.99 -6.66 12.67
N ILE A 258 -26.73 -7.05 12.94
CA ILE A 258 -26.25 -8.43 12.89
C ILE A 258 -26.08 -9.05 14.29
N HIS A 259 -26.51 -8.37 15.36
CA HIS A 259 -26.48 -8.83 16.75
C HIS A 259 -25.07 -9.21 17.27
N LEU A 260 -24.04 -8.43 16.88
CA LEU A 260 -22.65 -8.65 17.31
C LEU A 260 -22.16 -7.63 18.34
N GLU A 261 -23.03 -6.77 18.87
CA GLU A 261 -22.69 -5.68 19.80
C GLU A 261 -22.01 -6.13 21.10
N ASN A 262 -22.27 -7.36 21.56
CA ASN A 262 -21.68 -7.90 22.78
C ASN A 262 -20.36 -8.66 22.55
N THR A 263 -19.99 -8.87 21.29
CA THR A 263 -18.87 -9.72 20.89
C THR A 263 -17.73 -8.91 20.30
N LEU A 264 -18.03 -7.77 19.68
CA LEU A 264 -17.07 -6.96 18.95
C LEU A 264 -16.85 -5.61 19.64
N ASP A 265 -15.60 -5.33 19.99
CA ASP A 265 -15.18 -3.98 20.36
C ASP A 265 -14.98 -3.15 19.09
N ILE A 266 -15.70 -2.03 19.00
CA ILE A 266 -15.63 -1.10 17.86
C ILE A 266 -14.24 -0.46 17.76
N ALA A 267 -13.57 -0.24 18.89
CA ALA A 267 -12.20 0.30 18.89
C ALA A 267 -11.22 -0.69 18.27
N ASP A 268 -11.34 -1.98 18.61
CA ASP A 268 -10.54 -3.06 18.03
C ASP A 268 -10.84 -3.21 16.53
N LEU A 269 -12.12 -3.21 16.14
CA LEU A 269 -12.55 -3.24 14.73
C LEU A 269 -11.90 -2.14 13.90
N LYS A 270 -11.88 -0.90 14.41
CA LYS A 270 -11.23 0.24 13.75
C LYS A 270 -9.73 0.02 13.61
N GLY A 271 -9.06 -0.48 14.65
CA GLY A 271 -7.64 -0.79 14.61
C GLY A 271 -7.30 -1.85 13.56
N GLN A 272 -8.12 -2.89 13.44
CA GLN A 272 -7.85 -4.04 12.57
C GLN A 272 -8.30 -3.84 11.12
N CYS A 273 -9.43 -3.16 10.88
CA CYS A 273 -9.94 -2.88 9.54
C CYS A 273 -9.27 -1.64 8.92
N GLY A 274 -8.64 -0.80 9.74
CA GLY A 274 -8.16 0.51 9.33
C GLY A 274 -9.30 1.50 9.08
N CYS A 275 -8.95 2.77 9.12
CA CYS A 275 -9.85 3.89 8.87
C CYS A 275 -9.22 4.84 7.85
N TYR A 276 -10.00 5.21 6.85
CA TYR A 276 -9.60 6.13 5.80
C TYR A 276 -10.15 7.52 6.13
N THR A 277 -9.23 8.43 6.36
CA THR A 277 -9.49 9.86 6.49
C THR A 277 -9.12 10.49 5.17
N PHE A 278 -10.10 11.11 4.51
CA PHE A 278 -9.85 11.84 3.26
C PHE A 278 -9.46 13.29 3.61
N PRO A 279 -8.47 13.89 2.94
CA PRO A 279 -8.15 15.29 3.16
C PRO A 279 -9.38 16.12 2.79
N ALA A 280 -9.86 16.92 3.74
CA ALA A 280 -11.11 17.68 3.61
C ALA A 280 -10.92 19.19 3.73
N GLY A 281 -9.74 19.67 3.30
CA GLY A 281 -9.40 21.08 3.40
C GLY A 281 -9.42 21.54 4.86
N ASN A 282 -10.25 22.54 5.18
CA ASN A 282 -10.39 23.07 6.54
C ASN A 282 -11.40 22.29 7.41
N SER A 283 -12.08 21.28 6.87
CA SER A 283 -13.04 20.47 7.61
C SER A 283 -12.44 19.12 7.96
N ILE A 284 -12.67 18.62 9.17
CA ILE A 284 -12.28 17.26 9.54
C ILE A 284 -13.28 16.31 8.88
N SER A 285 -12.83 15.50 7.91
CA SER A 285 -13.67 14.42 7.38
C SER A 285 -13.85 13.33 8.43
N GLU A 286 -15.06 12.81 8.55
CA GLU A 286 -15.30 11.63 9.37
C GLU A 286 -14.55 10.44 8.73
N PRO A 287 -13.72 9.71 9.48
CA PRO A 287 -13.04 8.53 8.96
C PRO A 287 -14.06 7.47 8.53
N VAL A 288 -13.79 6.82 7.41
CA VAL A 288 -14.61 5.71 6.93
C VAL A 288 -13.84 4.39 6.94
N LEU A 289 -14.52 3.31 7.27
CA LEU A 289 -13.98 1.97 7.30
C LEU A 289 -14.22 1.25 5.97
N HIS A 290 -13.29 0.35 5.64
CA HIS A 290 -13.37 -0.47 4.45
C HIS A 290 -14.42 -1.59 4.60
N PRO A 291 -15.50 -1.61 3.80
CA PRO A 291 -16.58 -2.58 3.91
C PRO A 291 -16.10 -4.03 3.85
N ARG A 292 -15.22 -4.34 2.88
CA ARG A 292 -14.69 -5.69 2.74
C ARG A 292 -13.82 -6.13 3.92
N LEU A 293 -12.96 -5.28 4.47
CA LEU A 293 -12.12 -5.65 5.62
C LEU A 293 -12.97 -5.95 6.85
N LEU A 294 -14.04 -5.19 7.06
CA LEU A 294 -15.03 -5.46 8.09
C LEU A 294 -15.68 -6.82 7.90
N ILE A 295 -16.16 -7.12 6.69
CA ILE A 295 -16.79 -8.41 6.37
C ILE A 295 -15.79 -9.56 6.53
N ASP A 296 -14.56 -9.41 6.05
CA ASP A 296 -13.50 -10.42 6.16
C ASP A 296 -13.13 -10.67 7.62
N PHE A 297 -13.06 -9.62 8.44
CA PHE A 297 -12.81 -9.72 9.88
C PHE A 297 -13.93 -10.50 10.59
N ILE A 298 -15.20 -10.18 10.30
CA ILE A 298 -16.34 -10.90 10.87
C ILE A 298 -16.37 -12.37 10.40
N LYS A 299 -15.92 -12.65 9.18
CA LYS A 299 -15.83 -14.01 8.63
C LYS A 299 -14.58 -14.78 9.07
N GLU A 300 -13.67 -14.16 9.81
CA GLU A 300 -12.34 -14.70 10.12
C GLU A 300 -11.58 -15.18 8.87
N SER A 301 -11.77 -14.51 7.73
CA SER A 301 -11.19 -14.90 6.43
C SER A 301 -9.99 -14.03 6.02
N GLU A 302 -9.06 -14.60 5.25
CA GLU A 302 -7.97 -13.84 4.64
C GLU A 302 -8.50 -12.72 3.73
N SER A 303 -7.91 -11.54 3.84
CA SER A 303 -8.42 -10.38 3.11
C SER A 303 -7.77 -10.20 1.76
N VAL A 304 -8.61 -10.05 0.73
CA VAL A 304 -8.22 -9.75 -0.65
C VAL A 304 -8.20 -8.23 -0.91
N ALA A 305 -8.47 -7.39 0.10
CA ALA A 305 -8.64 -5.94 -0.09
C ALA A 305 -7.36 -5.23 -0.61
N PHE A 306 -6.19 -5.78 -0.29
CA PHE A 306 -4.89 -5.19 -0.64
C PHE A 306 -4.20 -5.83 -1.83
N PHE A 307 -4.93 -6.63 -2.63
CA PHE A 307 -4.34 -7.28 -3.79
C PHE A 307 -3.80 -6.29 -4.84
N LEU A 308 -4.49 -5.18 -5.08
CA LEU A 308 -3.97 -4.09 -5.92
C LEU A 308 -2.69 -3.52 -5.34
N PHE A 309 -2.68 -3.21 -4.05
CA PHE A 309 -1.51 -2.66 -3.38
C PHE A 309 -0.30 -3.58 -3.52
N SER A 310 -0.48 -4.88 -3.26
CA SER A 310 0.57 -5.89 -3.47
C SER A 310 1.10 -5.88 -4.91
N SER A 311 0.25 -5.73 -5.92
CA SER A 311 0.69 -5.62 -7.32
C SER A 311 1.45 -4.32 -7.58
N LEU A 312 1.03 -3.18 -7.03
CA LEU A 312 1.77 -1.91 -7.17
C LEU A 312 3.16 -2.00 -6.53
N LEU A 313 3.25 -2.65 -5.37
CA LEU A 313 4.51 -2.91 -4.69
C LEU A 313 5.50 -3.71 -5.56
N ASP A 314 5.01 -4.52 -6.49
CA ASP A 314 5.85 -5.26 -7.44
C ASP A 314 6.57 -4.36 -8.47
N HIS A 315 6.06 -3.15 -8.70
CA HIS A 315 6.54 -2.22 -9.74
C HIS A 315 7.40 -1.06 -9.21
N LEU A 316 7.71 -1.03 -7.90
CA LEU A 316 8.44 0.08 -7.32
C LEU A 316 9.90 0.12 -7.77
N PRO A 317 10.38 1.24 -8.32
CA PRO A 317 11.80 1.41 -8.57
C PRO A 317 12.58 1.53 -7.26
N LEU A 318 13.87 1.19 -7.32
CA LEU A 318 14.80 1.38 -6.19
C LEU A 318 15.10 2.87 -5.95
N VAL A 319 15.28 3.60 -7.05
CA VAL A 319 15.56 5.04 -7.08
C VAL A 319 14.74 5.63 -8.22
N ALA A 320 14.20 6.83 -8.01
CA ALA A 320 13.48 7.58 -9.04
C ALA A 320 13.98 9.02 -9.07
N ASP A 321 13.99 9.62 -10.25
CA ASP A 321 14.42 11.02 -10.44
C ASP A 321 13.33 12.02 -10.05
N SER A 322 12.08 11.57 -9.93
CA SER A 322 10.93 12.38 -9.52
C SER A 322 10.52 12.08 -8.09
N PRO A 323 10.31 13.11 -7.24
CA PRO A 323 9.88 12.94 -5.85
C PRO A 323 8.47 12.34 -5.72
N ASN A 324 7.66 12.40 -6.78
CA ASN A 324 6.29 11.90 -6.79
C ASN A 324 6.18 10.40 -7.06
N VAL A 325 7.28 9.78 -7.51
CA VAL A 325 7.37 8.34 -7.73
C VAL A 325 7.77 7.66 -6.42
N VAL A 326 6.94 6.72 -6.00
CA VAL A 326 7.22 5.90 -4.84
C VAL A 326 8.37 4.99 -5.18
N THR A 327 9.44 5.10 -4.39
CA THR A 327 10.56 4.17 -4.43
C THR A 327 10.47 3.20 -3.26
N ILE A 328 11.23 2.10 -3.33
CA ILE A 328 11.41 1.22 -2.18
C ILE A 328 11.99 2.00 -0.99
N GLN A 329 12.92 2.92 -1.23
CA GLN A 329 13.47 3.79 -0.18
C GLN A 329 12.38 4.68 0.43
N GLY A 330 11.53 5.29 -0.40
CA GLY A 330 10.41 6.10 0.08
C GLY A 330 9.44 5.31 0.95
N LEU A 331 9.16 4.03 0.63
CA LEU A 331 8.37 3.17 1.49
C LEU A 331 9.06 2.86 2.82
N ILE A 332 10.37 2.60 2.81
CA ILE A 332 11.15 2.40 4.04
C ILE A 332 11.07 3.66 4.91
N ASP A 333 11.25 4.84 4.31
CA ASP A 333 11.17 6.11 5.01
C ASP A 333 9.76 6.33 5.60
N LEU A 334 8.69 5.99 4.87
CA LEU A 334 7.32 6.01 5.39
C LEU A 334 7.13 5.05 6.57
N VAL A 335 7.68 3.84 6.52
CA VAL A 335 7.59 2.87 7.63
C VAL A 335 8.36 3.38 8.86
N ALA A 336 9.54 3.95 8.65
CA ALA A 336 10.40 4.45 9.74
C ALA A 336 9.87 5.73 10.39
N SER A 337 9.38 6.68 9.59
CA SER A 337 8.84 7.96 10.07
C SER A 337 7.38 7.87 10.52
N GLY A 338 6.64 6.87 10.01
CA GLY A 338 5.21 6.70 10.22
C GLY A 338 4.33 7.63 9.37
N VAL A 339 4.91 8.62 8.68
CA VAL A 339 4.18 9.66 7.93
C VAL A 339 4.97 10.08 6.69
N VAL A 340 4.29 10.26 5.55
CA VAL A 340 4.83 10.86 4.32
C VAL A 340 4.08 12.14 3.99
N GLU A 341 4.81 13.17 3.55
CA GLU A 341 4.21 14.38 3.00
C GLU A 341 4.03 14.27 1.48
N ILE A 342 2.79 14.43 1.02
CA ILE A 342 2.38 14.45 -0.39
C ILE A 342 1.84 15.84 -0.67
N GLN A 343 2.27 16.49 -1.75
CA GLN A 343 1.69 17.80 -2.07
C GLN A 343 0.21 17.64 -2.45
N PRO A 344 -0.70 18.50 -2.00
CA PRO A 344 -2.14 18.37 -2.29
C PRO A 344 -2.45 18.32 -3.79
N VAL A 345 -1.69 19.06 -4.59
CA VAL A 345 -1.80 19.06 -6.06
C VAL A 345 -1.55 17.66 -6.63
N ASP A 346 -0.75 16.82 -5.97
CA ASP A 346 -0.42 15.48 -6.44
C ASP A 346 -1.51 14.44 -6.16
N LEU A 347 -2.46 14.72 -5.26
CA LEU A 347 -3.60 13.85 -4.99
C LEU A 347 -4.69 14.01 -6.04
N ASP A 348 -4.84 15.23 -6.56
CA ASP A 348 -5.84 15.59 -7.57
C ASP A 348 -5.26 15.53 -8.99
N ALA A 349 -3.96 15.79 -9.15
CA ALA A 349 -3.27 15.53 -10.40
C ALA A 349 -3.15 14.01 -10.57
N GLY A 350 -3.91 13.46 -11.51
CA GLY A 350 -3.62 12.12 -12.02
C GLY A 350 -2.19 12.12 -12.56
N HIS A 351 -1.20 11.71 -11.76
CA HIS A 351 0.18 11.68 -12.23
C HIS A 351 0.40 10.55 -13.23
N ASP A 352 1.24 10.83 -14.21
CA ASP A 352 1.48 10.05 -15.43
C ASP A 352 1.74 8.57 -15.14
N LEU A 353 0.86 7.72 -15.68
CA LEU A 353 1.27 6.37 -16.07
C LEU A 353 1.95 6.44 -17.44
N ASP A 354 3.03 7.22 -17.54
CA ASP A 354 3.97 7.14 -18.67
C ASP A 354 4.69 5.77 -18.72
N GLY A 355 4.40 4.86 -17.78
CA GLY A 355 4.39 3.44 -18.12
C GLY A 355 4.51 2.45 -16.97
N ILE A 356 5.01 2.82 -15.78
CA ILE A 356 5.19 1.89 -14.64
C ILE A 356 5.29 2.59 -13.26
N SER A 357 5.52 3.91 -13.19
CA SER A 357 5.80 4.58 -11.92
C SER A 357 4.59 4.68 -11.00
N VAL A 358 4.63 3.99 -9.86
CA VAL A 358 3.62 4.09 -8.81
C VAL A 358 3.82 5.42 -8.08
N SER A 359 2.78 6.24 -8.00
CA SER A 359 2.80 7.49 -7.23
C SER A 359 2.24 7.33 -5.82
N TRP A 360 2.53 8.29 -4.94
CA TRP A 360 1.95 8.30 -3.59
C TRP A 360 0.42 8.40 -3.61
N ALA A 361 -0.14 9.14 -4.58
CA ALA A 361 -1.58 9.22 -4.81
C ALA A 361 -2.16 7.86 -5.24
N ALA A 362 -1.46 7.10 -6.09
CA ALA A 362 -1.87 5.75 -6.45
C ALA A 362 -1.94 4.83 -5.23
N LEU A 363 -0.94 4.89 -4.33
CA LEU A 363 -0.96 4.15 -3.08
C LEU A 363 -2.11 4.58 -2.16
N TYR A 364 -2.38 5.87 -2.07
CA TYR A 364 -3.50 6.41 -1.32
C TYR A 364 -4.85 5.88 -1.84
N HIS A 365 -5.12 5.99 -3.14
CA HIS A 365 -6.39 5.52 -3.72
C HIS A 365 -6.51 3.98 -3.75
N ALA A 366 -5.39 3.26 -3.80
CA ALA A 366 -5.33 1.80 -3.62
C ALA A 366 -5.64 1.35 -2.17
N GLY A 367 -5.67 2.30 -1.23
CA GLY A 367 -5.98 2.05 0.17
C GLY A 367 -4.76 1.77 1.06
N ALA A 368 -3.55 1.99 0.57
CA ALA A 368 -2.36 1.80 1.39
C ALA A 368 -2.17 2.96 2.39
N LEU A 369 -2.61 4.16 2.02
CA LEU A 369 -2.43 5.37 2.82
C LEU A 369 -3.77 5.95 3.27
N THR A 370 -3.72 6.68 4.39
CA THR A 370 -4.81 7.51 4.90
C THR A 370 -4.27 8.87 5.31
N GLY A 371 -5.09 9.93 5.17
CA GLY A 371 -4.72 11.25 5.66
C GLY A 371 -4.50 11.26 7.17
N VAL A 372 -3.60 12.13 7.62
CA VAL A 372 -3.41 12.46 9.04
C VAL A 372 -4.43 13.55 9.42
N PRO A 373 -5.23 13.36 10.48
CA PRO A 373 -6.21 14.36 10.91
C PRO A 373 -5.56 15.74 11.13
N GLY A 374 -6.14 16.78 10.53
CA GLY A 374 -5.66 18.15 10.64
C GLY A 374 -4.52 18.51 9.66
N SER A 375 -4.09 17.59 8.79
CA SER A 375 -3.16 17.87 7.71
C SER A 375 -3.78 17.59 6.34
N ASN A 376 -3.44 18.44 5.36
CA ASN A 376 -3.83 18.26 3.96
C ASN A 376 -2.71 17.62 3.11
N SER A 377 -1.49 17.52 3.65
CA SER A 377 -0.33 16.95 2.96
C SER A 377 0.23 15.70 3.64
N ALA A 378 -0.08 15.45 4.91
CA ALA A 378 0.51 14.33 5.64
C ALA A 378 -0.36 13.08 5.56
N PHE A 379 0.27 11.95 5.21
CA PHE A 379 -0.35 10.65 5.05
C PHE A 379 0.39 9.60 5.86
N ARG A 380 -0.34 8.61 6.37
CA ARG A 380 0.22 7.46 7.09
C ARG A 380 -0.33 6.17 6.53
N LEU A 381 0.25 5.04 6.91
CA LEU A 381 -0.26 3.72 6.54
C LEU A 381 -1.70 3.52 7.07
N ALA A 382 -2.56 2.95 6.23
CA ALA A 382 -3.98 2.79 6.55
C ALA A 382 -4.24 1.79 7.69
N ASN A 383 -3.44 0.71 7.79
CA ASN A 383 -3.47 -0.26 8.88
C ASN A 383 -2.23 -1.17 8.92
N GLY A 384 -2.17 -2.04 9.93
CA GLY A 384 -1.09 -3.02 10.10
C GLY A 384 -0.98 -4.08 8.99
N LYS A 385 -2.07 -4.42 8.28
CA LYS A 385 -2.00 -5.38 7.15
C LYS A 385 -1.27 -4.79 5.96
N VAL A 386 -1.44 -3.48 5.70
CA VAL A 386 -0.64 -2.75 4.70
C VAL A 386 0.83 -2.80 5.08
N LEU A 387 1.17 -2.56 6.36
CA LEU A 387 2.55 -2.65 6.85
C LEU A 387 3.14 -4.06 6.63
N SER A 388 2.39 -5.12 6.96
CA SER A 388 2.84 -6.50 6.73
C SER A 388 3.10 -6.80 5.24
N LEU A 389 2.28 -6.26 4.33
CA LEU A 389 2.49 -6.42 2.88
C LEU A 389 3.71 -5.65 2.39
N ILE A 390 3.94 -4.43 2.90
CA ILE A 390 5.17 -3.67 2.60
C ILE A 390 6.38 -4.47 3.06
N HIS A 391 6.38 -4.98 4.30
CA HIS A 391 7.45 -5.82 4.81
C HIS A 391 7.66 -7.05 3.93
N SER A 392 6.59 -7.80 3.62
CA SER A 392 6.68 -8.99 2.75
C SER A 392 7.26 -8.67 1.37
N ARG A 393 6.92 -7.51 0.77
CA ARG A 393 7.52 -7.10 -0.50
C ARG A 393 8.99 -6.73 -0.32
N ILE A 394 9.34 -5.93 0.68
CA ILE A 394 10.73 -5.57 0.95
C ILE A 394 11.53 -6.86 1.15
N ASP A 395 11.01 -7.81 1.92
CA ASP A 395 11.61 -9.12 2.16
C ASP A 395 11.72 -9.94 0.86
N LYS A 396 10.73 -9.89 -0.03
CA LYS A 396 10.80 -10.53 -1.36
C LYS A 396 11.84 -9.86 -2.26
N ILE A 397 11.94 -8.54 -2.28
CA ILE A 397 12.94 -7.82 -3.08
C ILE A 397 14.35 -8.12 -2.55
N VAL A 398 14.47 -8.18 -1.23
CA VAL A 398 15.68 -8.65 -0.54
C VAL A 398 15.92 -10.10 -0.97
N HIS A 399 14.95 -10.99 -0.89
CA HIS A 399 15.06 -12.37 -1.34
C HIS A 399 15.54 -12.46 -2.80
N ASP A 400 14.86 -11.80 -3.73
CA ASP A 400 15.18 -11.81 -5.16
C ASP A 400 16.57 -11.21 -5.45
N ARG A 401 17.02 -10.23 -4.66
CA ARG A 401 18.35 -9.61 -4.80
C ARG A 401 19.47 -10.45 -4.16
N TYR A 402 19.19 -11.11 -3.04
CA TYR A 402 20.18 -11.76 -2.18
C TYR A 402 20.21 -13.30 -2.31
N TYR A 403 19.17 -13.92 -2.88
CA TYR A 403 18.99 -15.37 -3.00
C TYR A 403 18.83 -15.85 -4.46
N ASN A 404 18.40 -15.01 -5.41
CA ASN A 404 18.28 -15.36 -6.83
C ASN A 404 19.46 -14.86 -7.69
N PHE A 405 20.70 -14.94 -7.19
CA PHE A 405 21.89 -14.73 -8.03
C PHE A 405 22.35 -16.08 -8.60
N SER A 406 21.87 -16.41 -9.81
CA SER A 406 22.32 -17.59 -10.55
C SER A 406 23.64 -17.30 -11.26
N VAL A 407 24.70 -18.05 -10.93
CA VAL A 407 25.92 -18.13 -11.74
C VAL A 407 25.95 -19.53 -12.37
N GLY A 408 25.35 -19.67 -13.56
CA GLY A 408 25.11 -20.98 -14.19
C GLY A 408 23.91 -21.72 -13.58
N ASP A 409 23.92 -23.06 -13.61
CA ASP A 409 22.81 -23.94 -13.17
C ASP A 409 22.68 -24.10 -11.64
N LYS A 410 23.32 -23.25 -10.82
CA LYS A 410 23.26 -23.34 -9.36
C LYS A 410 22.81 -22.02 -8.73
N GLU A 411 21.83 -22.10 -7.83
CA GLU A 411 21.35 -21.01 -6.96
C GLU A 411 22.24 -20.89 -5.70
N PHE A 412 22.69 -19.68 -5.34
CA PHE A 412 23.39 -19.39 -4.06
C PHE A 412 22.64 -18.34 -3.24
N SER A 413 22.60 -18.53 -1.91
CA SER A 413 22.35 -17.41 -1.00
C SER A 413 23.66 -16.69 -0.64
N PHE A 414 23.60 -15.39 -0.35
CA PHE A 414 24.78 -14.64 0.12
C PHE A 414 25.40 -15.19 1.41
N LEU A 415 24.56 -15.69 2.32
CA LEU A 415 25.04 -16.24 3.59
C LEU A 415 25.81 -17.54 3.38
N ASP A 416 25.50 -18.30 2.33
CA ASP A 416 26.25 -19.50 1.95
C ASP A 416 27.63 -19.13 1.37
N ALA A 417 27.72 -18.05 0.57
CA ALA A 417 29.00 -17.55 0.05
C ALA A 417 29.94 -17.01 1.14
N LEU A 418 29.39 -16.45 2.23
CA LEU A 418 30.14 -16.04 3.44
C LEU A 418 30.62 -17.22 4.29
N ALA A 419 29.88 -18.33 4.29
CA ALA A 419 30.16 -19.51 5.09
C ALA A 419 31.13 -20.46 4.40
N GLU A 420 31.08 -20.56 3.06
CA GLU A 420 31.87 -21.52 2.28
C GLU A 420 33.31 -21.04 2.02
N TYR A 421 33.62 -19.73 2.16
CA TYR A 421 34.92 -19.20 1.77
C TYR A 421 36.08 -19.33 2.78
N HIS A 422 35.92 -19.39 4.12
CA HIS A 422 37.10 -19.65 5.01
C HIS A 422 36.78 -20.01 6.49
N PRO A 423 37.59 -20.85 7.18
CA PRO A 423 37.43 -21.19 8.59
C PRO A 423 38.10 -20.21 9.57
N ALA A 424 37.29 -19.66 10.48
CA ALA A 424 37.56 -19.30 11.88
C ALA A 424 38.27 -17.99 12.33
N THR A 425 38.97 -17.17 11.53
CA THR A 425 39.56 -15.90 12.07
C THR A 425 39.31 -14.62 11.27
N GLU A 426 39.20 -14.64 9.94
CA GLU A 426 39.05 -13.40 9.13
C GLU A 426 37.58 -12.93 8.94
N ASN A 427 36.60 -13.84 9.01
CA ASN A 427 35.17 -13.51 8.76
C ASN A 427 34.58 -12.55 9.79
N HIS A 428 35.08 -12.56 11.02
CA HIS A 428 34.61 -11.66 12.08
C HIS A 428 35.10 -10.23 11.86
N GLN A 429 36.32 -10.07 11.35
CA GLN A 429 36.86 -8.75 11.01
C GLN A 429 36.13 -8.17 9.80
N LEU A 430 35.78 -9.01 8.82
CA LEU A 430 34.98 -8.59 7.66
C LEU A 430 33.56 -8.15 8.07
N LEU A 431 32.90 -8.91 8.96
CA LEU A 431 31.60 -8.53 9.51
C LEU A 431 31.70 -7.20 10.27
N VAL A 432 32.65 -7.06 11.21
CA VAL A 432 32.87 -5.81 11.96
C VAL A 432 33.18 -4.64 11.01
N HIS A 433 33.98 -4.85 9.96
CA HIS A 433 34.30 -3.85 8.96
C HIS A 433 33.08 -3.42 8.14
N LEU A 434 32.26 -4.37 7.68
CA LEU A 434 31.03 -4.09 6.94
C LEU A 434 30.01 -3.33 7.80
N LEU A 435 29.80 -3.81 9.04
CA LEU A 435 28.92 -3.16 10.01
C LEU A 435 29.37 -1.71 10.28
N THR A 436 30.68 -1.50 10.45
CA THR A 436 31.30 -0.18 10.63
C THR A 436 31.04 0.71 9.41
N LYS A 437 31.24 0.21 8.19
CA LYS A 437 31.00 0.98 6.97
C LYS A 437 29.54 1.44 6.84
N ILE A 438 28.58 0.54 7.08
CA ILE A 438 27.14 0.85 7.01
C ILE A 438 26.78 1.91 8.07
N LEU A 439 27.26 1.75 9.30
CA LEU A 439 27.04 2.70 10.39
C LEU A 439 27.62 4.09 10.09
N CYS A 440 28.85 4.15 9.56
CA CYS A 440 29.48 5.41 9.13
C CYS A 440 28.65 6.14 8.06
N GLU A 441 28.24 5.44 7.00
CA GLU A 441 27.45 6.05 5.91
C GLU A 441 26.08 6.55 6.39
N GLN A 442 25.40 5.78 7.26
CA GLN A 442 24.12 6.19 7.84
C GLN A 442 24.28 7.40 8.74
N THR A 443 25.24 7.39 9.66
CA THR A 443 25.51 8.52 10.56
C THR A 443 25.84 9.79 9.79
N GLN A 444 26.65 9.69 8.72
CA GLN A 444 26.94 10.84 7.84
C GLN A 444 25.68 11.42 7.16
N ARG A 445 24.74 10.58 6.69
CA ARG A 445 23.47 11.03 6.09
C ARG A 445 22.56 11.71 7.11
N TYR A 446 22.44 11.15 8.33
CA TYR A 446 21.55 11.68 9.37
C TYR A 446 22.06 12.98 10.03
N LEU A 447 23.37 13.22 10.04
CA LEU A 447 23.96 14.51 10.46
C LEU A 447 23.58 15.68 9.50
N GLY A 448 22.80 15.43 8.44
CA GLY A 448 22.30 16.42 7.48
C GLY A 448 20.89 16.99 7.75
N GLY A 449 20.15 16.50 8.74
CA GLY A 449 18.82 17.04 9.08
C GLY A 449 18.01 16.14 10.00
N ASN A 450 17.80 16.59 11.24
CA ASN A 450 17.21 15.89 12.39
C ASN A 450 18.11 14.83 13.04
N MET A 451 18.76 15.24 14.14
CA MET A 451 19.59 14.39 14.99
C MET A 451 18.74 13.29 15.68
N LYS A 452 18.60 12.15 15.02
CA LYS A 452 18.33 10.89 15.69
C LYS A 452 19.35 9.90 15.18
N GLU A 453 20.13 9.35 16.09
CA GLU A 453 21.14 8.36 15.76
C GLU A 453 20.49 7.09 15.18
N PRO A 454 21.23 6.32 14.36
CA PRO A 454 20.72 5.07 13.84
C PRO A 454 20.35 4.13 14.99
N ILE A 455 19.04 3.85 15.12
CA ILE A 455 18.53 2.86 16.06
C ILE A 455 18.88 1.49 15.48
N LEU A 456 19.84 0.85 16.14
CA LEU A 456 20.50 -0.40 15.79
C LEU A 456 19.59 -1.58 15.39
N PRO A 457 18.35 -1.73 15.91
CA PRO A 457 17.34 -2.60 15.30
C PRO A 457 17.15 -2.40 13.79
N GLY A 458 17.00 -1.16 13.32
CA GLY A 458 16.88 -0.84 11.89
C GLY A 458 18.18 -1.04 11.13
N LEU A 459 19.33 -0.92 11.81
CA LEU A 459 20.63 -1.21 11.23
C LEU A 459 20.85 -2.72 11.07
N ILE A 460 20.54 -3.55 12.07
CA ILE A 460 20.61 -5.01 11.98
C ILE A 460 19.66 -5.52 10.89
N GLU A 461 18.47 -4.93 10.78
CA GLU A 461 17.55 -5.16 9.67
C GLU A 461 18.19 -4.77 8.32
N LEU A 462 18.90 -3.64 8.24
CA LEU A 462 19.66 -3.20 7.05
C LEU A 462 20.89 -4.06 6.74
N ILE A 463 21.55 -4.63 7.74
CA ILE A 463 22.74 -5.49 7.61
C ILE A 463 22.34 -6.86 7.07
N MET A 464 21.25 -7.41 7.59
CA MET A 464 20.59 -8.58 7.01
C MET A 464 20.16 -8.31 5.55
N ARG A 465 19.99 -7.03 5.18
CA ARG A 465 19.66 -6.54 3.84
C ARG A 465 20.84 -6.00 3.01
N ASN A 466 22.12 -6.04 3.42
CA ASN A 466 23.27 -5.47 2.65
C ASN A 466 24.33 -6.50 2.23
N ALA A 467 23.85 -7.71 2.23
CA ALA A 467 24.53 -8.96 2.01
C ALA A 467 24.79 -9.23 0.51
N THR A 468 25.32 -8.31 -0.31
CA THR A 468 25.62 -8.60 -1.75
C THR A 468 26.90 -7.91 -2.17
N LEU A 469 28.04 -8.43 -1.72
CA LEU A 469 29.30 -8.15 -2.40
C LEU A 469 30.19 -9.35 -2.69
N LEU A 470 29.81 -10.59 -2.33
CA LEU A 470 30.69 -11.74 -2.54
C LEU A 470 29.91 -12.96 -3.04
N SER A 471 30.23 -13.35 -4.27
CA SER A 471 29.72 -14.47 -5.04
C SER A 471 30.53 -15.74 -4.80
N CYS A 472 29.85 -16.88 -4.63
CA CYS A 472 30.19 -18.26 -5.03
C CYS A 472 29.76 -19.33 -4.00
N SER A 473 29.51 -20.52 -4.56
CA SER A 473 28.82 -21.77 -4.16
C SER A 473 28.46 -22.21 -2.73
N PRO A 474 27.54 -23.23 -2.62
CA PRO A 474 26.65 -23.49 -1.49
C PRO A 474 26.68 -24.95 -0.95
N SER A 475 26.20 -25.16 0.26
CA SER A 475 25.12 -26.14 0.53
C SER A 475 24.74 -26.25 2.01
N LEU A 476 23.42 -26.19 2.28
CA LEU A 476 22.67 -26.89 3.34
C LEU A 476 22.97 -26.42 4.80
N LEU A 477 22.04 -26.05 5.71
CA LEU A 477 20.64 -26.44 5.96
C LEU A 477 20.09 -25.75 7.24
N LEU A 478 18.82 -25.27 7.24
CA LEU A 478 17.75 -25.44 8.28
C LEU A 478 17.47 -24.47 9.47
N GLU A 479 16.47 -23.59 9.27
CA GLU A 479 15.60 -22.92 10.26
C GLU A 479 16.22 -22.17 11.47
N PRO A 480 15.95 -20.86 11.60
CA PRO A 480 15.93 -20.19 12.88
C PRO A 480 14.52 -19.66 13.22
N ILE A 481 13.92 -20.26 14.25
CA ILE A 481 12.88 -19.61 15.06
C ILE A 481 13.56 -18.48 15.83
N LEU A 482 13.38 -17.23 15.35
CA LEU A 482 13.66 -16.03 16.13
C LEU A 482 12.56 -15.88 17.19
N THR A 483 12.85 -16.26 18.43
CA THR A 483 12.08 -15.82 19.60
C THR A 483 12.89 -14.78 20.35
N LEU A 484 12.45 -13.53 20.28
CA LEU A 484 12.93 -12.45 21.13
C LEU A 484 12.03 -12.39 22.38
N PRO A 485 12.54 -12.65 23.60
CA PRO A 485 11.86 -12.25 24.82
C PRO A 485 11.97 -10.74 25.00
N ALA A 486 10.94 -10.12 25.58
CA ALA A 486 10.83 -8.67 25.80
C ALA A 486 11.97 -8.04 26.64
N ASP A 487 12.81 -8.86 27.29
CA ASP A 487 13.76 -8.39 28.31
C ASP A 487 15.23 -8.76 28.03
N ALA A 488 15.59 -9.23 26.83
CA ALA A 488 16.97 -9.69 26.54
C ALA A 488 17.70 -8.84 25.46
N PRO A 489 18.88 -8.25 25.74
CA PRO A 489 19.69 -7.50 24.77
C PRO A 489 20.56 -8.40 23.87
N CYS A 490 20.21 -9.68 23.71
CA CYS A 490 21.05 -10.64 23.01
C CYS A 490 20.36 -11.25 21.78
N VAL A 491 21.08 -11.26 20.66
CA VAL A 491 20.70 -12.00 19.45
C VAL A 491 21.34 -13.38 19.53
N ARG A 492 20.52 -14.43 19.41
CA ARG A 492 20.98 -15.82 19.35
C ARG A 492 21.02 -16.25 17.88
N LEU A 493 22.23 -16.40 17.34
CA LEU A 493 22.43 -16.95 16.01
C LEU A 493 22.88 -18.40 16.17
N ARG A 494 22.10 -19.34 15.62
CA ARG A 494 22.50 -20.75 15.55
C ARG A 494 23.56 -20.84 14.46
N ALA A 495 24.79 -21.21 14.82
CA ALA A 495 25.85 -21.42 13.84
C ALA A 495 25.54 -22.73 13.10
N TYR A 496 25.33 -22.69 11.79
CA TYR A 496 24.78 -23.82 11.04
C TYR A 496 25.65 -25.09 11.04
N PHE A 497 26.94 -24.98 11.34
CA PHE A 497 27.90 -26.10 11.32
C PHE A 497 28.43 -26.50 12.69
N THR A 498 27.86 -25.97 13.78
CA THR A 498 28.16 -26.43 15.14
C THR A 498 26.90 -26.36 15.99
N ASP A 499 26.68 -27.29 16.92
CA ASP A 499 25.60 -27.16 17.92
C ASP A 499 25.78 -25.98 18.90
N ARG A 500 26.71 -25.05 18.60
CA ARG A 500 26.98 -23.86 19.40
C ARG A 500 26.04 -22.73 19.00
N ILE A 501 25.30 -22.24 19.99
CA ILE A 501 24.53 -21.00 19.89
C ILE A 501 25.48 -19.84 20.17
N LEU A 502 25.77 -19.03 19.14
CA LEU A 502 26.52 -17.79 19.34
C LEU A 502 25.58 -16.75 19.96
N ARG A 503 25.93 -16.30 21.16
CA ARG A 503 25.22 -15.21 21.84
C ARG A 503 25.96 -13.91 21.57
N TRP A 504 25.30 -13.00 20.87
CA TRP A 504 25.80 -11.65 20.63
C TRP A 504 25.01 -10.69 21.51
N GLU A 505 25.69 -9.93 22.36
CA GLU A 505 25.09 -8.80 23.09
C GLU A 505 25.61 -7.52 22.45
N LEU A 506 24.71 -6.71 21.93
CA LEU A 506 25.06 -5.51 21.19
C LEU A 506 24.59 -4.29 21.99
N LYS A 507 25.52 -3.36 22.22
CA LYS A 507 25.28 -2.12 22.96
C LYS A 507 25.53 -0.91 22.08
N THR A 508 24.72 0.13 22.22
CA THR A 508 24.90 1.42 21.54
C THR A 508 25.28 2.51 22.52
N LEU A 509 26.22 3.36 22.10
CA LEU A 509 26.63 4.56 22.83
C LEU A 509 26.45 5.79 21.93
N PRO A 510 25.50 6.69 22.23
CA PRO A 510 25.24 7.86 21.42
C PRO A 510 26.36 8.89 21.36
N LEU A 511 26.54 9.53 20.19
CA LEU A 511 27.40 10.71 19.98
C LEU A 511 27.07 11.82 20.97
N VAL A 512 25.78 12.05 21.23
CA VAL A 512 25.34 13.05 22.21
C VAL A 512 25.87 12.73 23.61
N GLY A 513 25.92 11.46 23.99
CA GLY A 513 26.44 11.05 25.30
C GLY A 513 27.97 11.17 25.42
N PHE A 514 28.70 10.98 24.32
CA PHE A 514 30.14 11.30 24.25
C PHE A 514 30.38 12.80 24.36
N TRP A 515 29.61 13.60 23.61
CA TRP A 515 29.74 15.04 23.64
C TRP A 515 29.48 15.60 25.05
N ARG A 516 28.43 15.11 25.73
CA ARG A 516 28.10 15.50 27.11
C ARG A 516 29.19 15.09 28.13
N ALA A 517 29.93 14.01 27.87
CA ALA A 517 31.05 13.62 28.74
C ALA A 517 32.21 14.63 28.67
N VAL A 518 32.45 15.22 27.50
CA VAL A 518 33.51 16.21 27.29
C VAL A 518 33.02 17.62 27.63
N ASN A 519 31.72 17.89 27.47
CA ASN A 519 31.09 19.19 27.69
C ASN A 519 29.96 19.08 28.73
N PRO A 520 30.27 18.78 30.01
CA PRO A 520 29.24 18.49 31.01
C PRO A 520 28.33 19.68 31.36
N ASN A 521 28.76 20.90 31.02
CA ASN A 521 28.01 22.12 31.27
C ASN A 521 27.11 22.54 30.09
N ASP A 522 27.17 21.84 28.96
CA ASP A 522 26.40 22.15 27.77
C ASP A 522 25.37 21.04 27.53
N THR A 523 24.11 21.42 27.31
CA THR A 523 22.97 20.49 27.34
C THR A 523 22.61 19.95 25.97
N GLU A 524 22.92 20.71 24.90
CA GLU A 524 22.51 20.41 23.53
C GLU A 524 23.62 20.73 22.52
N PRO A 525 24.30 19.72 21.95
CA PRO A 525 25.31 19.95 20.93
C PRO A 525 24.70 20.47 19.63
N SER A 526 25.41 21.37 18.95
CA SER A 526 25.09 21.73 17.56
C SER A 526 25.39 20.59 16.59
N VAL A 527 24.76 20.60 15.41
CA VAL A 527 25.04 19.63 14.32
C VAL A 527 26.52 19.64 13.94
N GLU A 528 27.12 20.82 13.90
CA GLU A 528 28.53 20.97 13.59
C GLU A 528 29.42 20.36 14.69
N ALA A 529 29.07 20.57 15.96
CA ALA A 529 29.80 20.00 17.08
C ALA A 529 29.75 18.45 17.10
N LEU A 530 28.59 17.87 16.76
CA LEU A 530 28.49 16.40 16.62
C LEU A 530 29.22 15.89 15.38
N ARG A 531 29.25 16.65 14.28
CA ARG A 531 30.01 16.28 13.08
C ARG A 531 31.50 16.27 13.35
N THR A 532 32.03 17.32 13.98
CA THR A 532 33.44 17.36 14.39
C THR A 532 33.78 16.21 15.34
N LEU A 533 32.94 15.94 16.34
CA LEU A 533 33.14 14.81 17.26
C LEU A 533 33.12 13.45 16.53
N HIS A 534 32.22 13.28 15.56
CA HIS A 534 32.14 12.07 14.73
C HIS A 534 33.39 11.90 13.87
N GLU A 535 33.90 12.97 13.25
CA GLU A 535 35.14 12.95 12.48
C GLU A 535 36.35 12.59 13.36
N GLU A 536 36.46 13.17 14.55
CA GLU A 536 37.50 12.82 15.52
C GLU A 536 37.43 11.34 15.93
N MET A 537 36.24 10.81 16.21
CA MET A 537 36.05 9.40 16.59
C MET A 537 36.36 8.44 15.43
N CYS A 538 36.15 8.84 14.18
CA CYS A 538 36.55 8.06 13.02
C CYS A 538 38.07 7.94 12.90
N LEU A 539 38.83 8.94 13.38
CA LEU A 539 40.29 8.96 13.35
C LEU A 539 40.94 8.19 14.52
N ASP A 540 40.21 7.96 15.60
CA ASP A 540 40.71 7.19 16.74
C ASP A 540 40.88 5.70 16.41
N ASP A 541 41.85 5.05 17.02
CA ASP A 541 41.95 3.58 17.01
C ASP A 541 41.05 2.95 18.08
N ASP A 542 40.93 1.63 18.06
CA ASP A 542 40.03 0.91 18.97
C ASP A 542 40.45 1.07 20.45
N GLU A 543 41.75 1.24 20.72
CA GLU A 543 42.28 1.48 22.06
C GLU A 543 41.80 2.86 22.56
N LYS A 544 42.04 3.93 21.80
CA LYS A 544 41.56 5.28 22.12
C LYS A 544 40.05 5.35 22.28
N LEU A 545 39.29 4.72 21.40
CA LEU A 545 37.82 4.67 21.50
C LEU A 545 37.35 3.95 22.77
N SER A 546 38.05 2.90 23.18
CA SER A 546 37.73 2.18 24.42
C SER A 546 37.99 3.03 25.68
N GLU A 547 38.92 3.99 25.58
CA GLU A 547 39.26 4.92 26.66
C GLU A 547 38.42 6.20 26.66
N ARG A 548 37.67 6.48 25.59
CA ARG A 548 36.74 7.61 25.56
C ARG A 548 35.68 7.49 26.65
N TRP A 549 35.27 8.64 27.15
CA TRP A 549 34.28 8.74 28.21
C TRP A 549 32.89 9.03 27.63
N TYR A 550 31.88 8.41 28.22
CA TYR A 550 30.49 8.48 27.83
C TYR A 550 29.63 8.75 29.07
N SER A 551 28.72 9.73 28.97
CA SER A 551 27.81 10.07 30.06
C SER A 551 26.56 9.21 30.02
N VAL A 552 26.30 8.47 31.10
CA VAL A 552 25.12 7.61 31.27
C VAL A 552 24.38 7.99 32.55
N TRP A 553 23.06 7.91 32.55
CA TRP A 553 22.28 8.08 33.77
C TRP A 553 22.52 6.91 34.73
N SER A 554 22.88 7.21 35.98
CA SER A 554 23.04 6.23 37.04
C SER A 554 21.81 6.20 37.93
N GLU A 555 21.03 5.12 37.85
CA GLU A 555 19.86 4.93 38.70
C GLU A 555 20.21 4.86 40.19
N SER A 556 21.37 4.29 40.54
CA SER A 556 21.80 4.16 41.94
C SER A 556 22.20 5.49 42.57
N LEU A 557 22.78 6.40 41.79
CA LEU A 557 23.23 7.69 42.30
C LEU A 557 22.26 8.84 41.95
N GLN A 558 21.26 8.59 41.10
CA GLN A 558 20.34 9.61 40.58
C GLN A 558 21.08 10.81 39.96
N VAL A 559 22.21 10.55 39.29
CA VAL A 559 23.03 11.56 38.60
C VAL A 559 23.56 11.01 37.28
N MET A 560 23.99 11.90 36.39
CA MET A 560 24.78 11.52 35.22
C MET A 560 26.17 11.07 35.69
N GLU A 561 26.55 9.85 35.34
CA GLU A 561 27.89 9.31 35.56
C GLU A 561 28.67 9.26 34.24
N THR A 562 29.92 9.70 34.29
CA THR A 562 30.84 9.59 33.17
C THR A 562 31.62 8.29 33.30
N ARG A 563 31.51 7.41 32.30
CA ARG A 563 32.16 6.09 32.28
C ARG A 563 32.94 5.89 30.99
N ALA A 564 34.10 5.25 31.05
CA ALA A 564 34.84 4.91 29.85
C ALA A 564 34.10 3.82 29.05
N VAL A 565 34.15 3.85 27.72
CA VAL A 565 33.51 2.86 26.82
C VAL A 565 33.87 1.44 27.22
N ARG A 566 35.14 1.20 27.58
CA ARG A 566 35.62 -0.11 28.01
C ARG A 566 34.87 -0.71 29.20
N THR A 567 34.23 0.11 30.03
CA THR A 567 33.45 -0.35 31.19
C THR A 567 32.08 -0.91 30.80
N PHE A 568 31.62 -0.66 29.56
CA PHE A 568 30.39 -1.23 29.04
C PHE A 568 30.55 -2.67 28.57
N PHE A 569 31.79 -3.14 28.37
CA PHE A 569 32.04 -4.56 28.14
C PHE A 569 31.83 -5.36 29.42
N LYS A 570 30.93 -6.34 29.41
CA LYS A 570 30.82 -7.31 30.51
C LYS A 570 31.88 -8.39 30.36
N ALA A 571 32.46 -8.82 31.47
CA ALA A 571 33.30 -10.01 31.52
C ALA A 571 32.42 -11.26 31.67
N GLY A 572 32.45 -12.15 30.69
CA GLY A 572 31.77 -13.44 30.77
C GLY A 572 32.16 -14.35 29.60
N ALA A 573 32.42 -15.63 29.89
CA ALA A 573 32.94 -16.60 28.91
C ALA A 573 31.90 -17.07 27.85
N ALA A 574 30.68 -16.53 27.85
CA ALA A 574 29.54 -17.12 27.14
C ALA A 574 28.90 -16.24 26.05
N TYR A 575 29.42 -15.03 25.76
CA TYR A 575 28.87 -14.15 24.73
C TYR A 575 29.93 -13.23 24.12
N THR A 576 29.79 -12.95 22.83
CA THR A 576 30.55 -11.91 22.12
C THR A 576 29.82 -10.59 22.29
N GLN A 577 30.52 -9.54 22.74
CA GLN A 577 29.93 -8.21 22.82
C GLN A 577 30.40 -7.33 21.68
N LEU A 578 29.44 -6.67 21.05
CA LEU A 578 29.68 -5.59 20.11
C LEU A 578 29.22 -4.29 20.76
N ILE A 579 30.01 -3.23 20.63
CA ILE A 579 29.64 -1.89 21.08
C ILE A 579 29.69 -0.97 19.86
N ALA A 580 28.52 -0.49 19.45
CA ALA A 580 28.40 0.56 18.46
C ALA A 580 28.63 1.92 19.15
N VAL A 581 29.74 2.58 18.81
CA VAL A 581 30.23 3.81 19.40
C VAL A 581 29.91 4.96 18.44
N GLY A 582 29.14 5.94 18.93
CA GLY A 582 28.79 7.14 18.17
C GLY A 582 27.98 6.87 16.90
N GLY A 583 27.22 5.76 16.85
CA GLY A 583 26.45 5.36 15.67
C GLY A 583 27.30 5.03 14.43
N ALA A 584 28.64 5.01 14.52
CA ALA A 584 29.51 4.94 13.36
C ALA A 584 30.49 3.76 13.41
N ARG A 585 30.94 3.36 14.61
CA ARG A 585 32.02 2.37 14.74
C ARG A 585 31.70 1.23 15.68
N ILE A 586 32.13 0.01 15.33
CA ILE A 586 31.89 -1.16 16.17
C ILE A 586 33.18 -1.61 16.84
N LEU A 587 33.17 -1.64 18.17
CA LEU A 587 34.18 -2.31 18.98
C LEU A 587 33.72 -3.71 19.32
N ARG A 588 34.62 -4.70 19.23
CA ARG A 588 34.34 -6.10 19.56
C ARG A 588 35.18 -6.52 20.75
N ARG A 589 34.56 -7.25 21.69
CA ARG A 589 35.29 -7.97 22.73
C ARG A 589 34.83 -9.42 22.80
N GLU A 590 35.77 -10.32 22.68
CA GLU A 590 35.58 -11.75 22.91
C GLU A 590 35.65 -12.04 24.42
N GLY A 591 34.85 -13.00 24.90
CA GLY A 591 34.99 -13.50 26.27
C GLY A 591 36.38 -14.15 26.46
N PRO A 592 36.90 -14.25 27.69
CA PRO A 592 38.19 -14.89 27.93
C PRO A 592 38.19 -16.35 27.43
N GLU A 593 39.21 -16.72 26.66
CA GLU A 593 39.50 -18.11 26.28
C GLU A 593 39.87 -18.92 27.54
N GLU A 594 38.89 -19.41 28.29
CA GLU A 594 39.09 -20.66 28.99
C GLU A 594 38.87 -21.78 27.98
N VAL A 595 39.99 -22.25 27.40
CA VAL A 595 40.07 -23.53 26.71
C VAL A 595 39.60 -24.60 27.69
N LEU A 596 38.32 -24.98 27.59
CA LEU A 596 37.81 -26.19 28.23
C LEU A 596 38.57 -27.36 27.61
N ALA A 597 39.65 -27.78 28.29
CA ALA A 597 40.29 -29.05 28.03
C ALA A 597 39.22 -30.14 28.16
N LEU A 598 38.84 -30.75 27.04
CA LEU A 598 38.02 -31.95 27.06
C LEU A 598 38.79 -33.04 27.84
N PRO A 599 38.15 -33.78 28.76
CA PRO A 599 38.81 -34.90 29.40
C PRO A 599 39.15 -35.97 28.33
N PRO A 600 40.29 -36.68 28.47
CA PRO A 600 40.69 -37.69 27.50
C PRO A 600 39.71 -38.88 27.49
N PRO A 601 39.68 -39.67 26.39
CA PRO A 601 38.70 -40.72 26.15
C PRO A 601 38.71 -41.85 27.19
#